data_AF-A0A7C9J183-F1
#
_entry.id   AF-A0A7C9J183-F1
#
_cell.length_a   1.000
_cell.length_b   1.000
_cell.length_c   1.000
_cell.angle_alpha   90.00
_cell.angle_beta   90.00
_cell.angle_gamma   90.00
#
_symmetry.space_group_name_H-M   'P 1'
#
loop_
_entity.id
_entity.type
_entity.pdbx_description
1 polymer ?
#
loop_
_entity_poly.entity_id
_entity_poly.type
_entity_poly.pdbx_seq_one_letter_code
_entity_poly.pdbx_strand_id
1 'polypeptide(L)'
;MRRHHPKPSLRQRLLRKPALVVGGALLTVLTGTIAAVTSDAAKLVVLASPSPTPIARPVVVAALKVRDLDPGDTFVFPAAYRPDAATLRKINELRDSPDMDELAVLMRSLGGVDVHTLGTRFVLENVSKLDVRILDLRVSADCRAPLGGTVFYSPPQGGELLVDLSFDLDARHPIPRFMEKYGWSEKSWFDTQTVLLAPGEQQVFDVQVETGRYCEYRLVADVLQRQKTVTLTIDDDGAPFRVTGMPPLREAPALYAASIFNPDTCDDFAPVDPPTYDEVNLRC
;
A
#
# COMPACT_ATOMS: atom_id res chain seq x y z
N MET A 1 -66.58 45.67 -3.03
CA MET A 1 -66.57 44.48 -2.16
C MET A 1 -65.26 44.44 -1.37
N ARG A 2 -65.33 43.87 -0.16
CA ARG A 2 -64.53 44.23 1.02
C ARG A 2 -63.04 43.85 0.95
N ARG A 3 -62.22 44.77 1.47
CA ARG A 3 -60.88 44.56 2.04
C ARG A 3 -61.00 43.88 3.41
N HIS A 4 -60.04 43.05 3.80
CA HIS A 4 -59.60 42.92 5.20
C HIS A 4 -58.14 42.45 5.32
N HIS A 5 -57.29 43.37 5.76
CA HIS A 5 -56.21 43.15 6.75
C HIS A 5 -56.74 43.66 8.13
N PRO A 6 -56.07 43.55 9.31
CA PRO A 6 -54.65 43.21 9.61
C PRO A 6 -54.39 42.29 10.87
N LYS A 7 -53.23 41.58 10.95
CA LYS A 7 -52.02 41.74 11.83
C LYS A 7 -52.15 41.30 13.35
N PRO A 8 -51.11 41.41 14.23
CA PRO A 8 -50.03 40.41 14.46
C PRO A 8 -49.62 40.17 15.94
N SER A 9 -48.67 39.23 16.16
CA SER A 9 -47.57 39.13 17.16
C SER A 9 -47.72 39.55 18.65
N LEU A 10 -47.06 38.81 19.57
CA LEU A 10 -45.85 39.26 20.30
C LEU A 10 -45.35 38.25 21.36
N ARG A 11 -44.03 38.00 21.29
CA ARG A 11 -43.04 37.84 22.38
C ARG A 11 -43.04 36.54 23.19
N GLN A 12 -42.02 35.70 23.02
CA GLN A 12 -40.65 35.87 23.57
C GLN A 12 -40.64 35.93 25.10
N ARG A 13 -39.89 35.00 25.73
CA ARG A 13 -38.77 35.27 26.66
C ARG A 13 -38.20 33.92 27.12
N LEU A 14 -36.98 33.61 26.67
CA LEU A 14 -35.71 33.70 27.44
C LEU A 14 -35.54 32.53 28.42
N LEU A 15 -34.60 31.63 28.17
CA LEU A 15 -33.23 31.66 28.70
C LEU A 15 -33.18 31.72 30.24
N ARG A 16 -32.67 30.65 30.86
CA ARG A 16 -31.58 30.71 31.85
C ARG A 16 -31.18 29.31 32.35
N LYS A 17 -29.93 28.93 32.10
CA LYS A 17 -29.13 28.17 33.08
C LYS A 17 -28.79 29.10 34.26
N PRO A 18 -28.49 28.54 35.44
CA PRO A 18 -27.17 28.83 36.02
C PRO A 18 -26.45 27.60 36.60
N ALA A 19 -25.13 27.78 36.72
CA ALA A 19 -24.12 26.95 37.36
C ALA A 19 -24.27 26.98 38.91
N LEU A 20 -24.10 25.86 39.64
CA LEU A 20 -22.88 25.34 40.31
C LEU A 20 -22.71 25.86 41.75
N VAL A 21 -22.38 24.95 42.70
CA VAL A 21 -21.38 25.05 43.80
C VAL A 21 -21.62 24.02 44.93
N VAL A 22 -20.67 23.08 45.03
CA VAL A 22 -19.86 22.57 46.18
C VAL A 22 -20.49 22.16 47.52
N GLY A 23 -20.10 20.94 47.94
CA GLY A 23 -19.96 20.44 49.32
C GLY A 23 -19.98 18.91 49.26
N GLY A 24 -18.95 18.12 49.57
CA GLY A 24 -18.03 18.15 50.70
C GLY A 24 -18.00 16.72 51.24
N ALA A 25 -16.83 16.11 51.34
CA ALA A 25 -16.59 14.68 51.57
C ALA A 25 -17.09 14.14 52.93
N LEU A 26 -17.41 12.84 52.99
CA LEU A 26 -17.18 12.03 54.20
C LEU A 26 -17.01 10.54 53.84
N LEU A 27 -15.78 10.04 54.02
CA LEU A 27 -15.47 8.63 54.13
C LEU A 27 -16.16 8.07 55.39
N THR A 28 -16.81 6.92 55.27
CA THR A 28 -16.97 6.00 56.40
C THR A 28 -16.52 4.61 56.00
N VAL A 29 -15.52 4.14 56.75
CA VAL A 29 -14.95 2.81 56.73
C VAL A 29 -15.98 1.83 57.28
N LEU A 30 -16.35 0.82 56.50
CA LEU A 30 -17.03 -0.37 57.01
C LEU A 30 -16.05 -1.54 56.95
N THR A 31 -15.26 -1.66 58.01
CA THR A 31 -14.64 -2.91 58.44
C THR A 31 -15.76 -3.85 58.91
N GLY A 32 -16.25 -4.70 58.01
CA GLY A 32 -17.18 -5.79 58.31
C GLY A 32 -16.42 -7.11 58.32
N THR A 33 -16.26 -7.68 59.51
CA THR A 33 -15.71 -9.00 59.81
C THR A 33 -16.29 -10.10 58.91
N ILE A 34 -15.43 -10.84 58.19
CA ILE A 34 -15.83 -12.08 57.53
C ILE A 34 -16.04 -13.13 58.61
N ALA A 35 -17.30 -13.41 58.93
CA ALA A 35 -17.66 -14.61 59.67
C ALA A 35 -17.37 -15.83 58.77
N ALA A 36 -16.49 -16.71 59.25
CA ALA A 36 -16.28 -18.02 58.65
C ALA A 36 -17.57 -18.83 58.78
N VAL A 37 -18.33 -18.95 57.69
CA VAL A 37 -19.40 -19.93 57.54
C VAL A 37 -18.90 -21.01 56.60
N THR A 38 -18.58 -22.15 57.18
CA THR A 38 -18.23 -23.39 56.52
C THR A 38 -19.51 -24.11 56.08
N SER A 39 -19.71 -24.30 54.78
CA SER A 39 -20.44 -25.46 54.24
C SER A 39 -20.51 -25.43 52.71
N ASP A 40 -20.04 -26.53 52.12
CA ASP A 40 -20.04 -26.95 50.72
C ASP A 40 -19.22 -26.17 49.69
N ALA A 41 -18.04 -26.72 49.45
CA ALA A 41 -17.17 -26.41 48.34
C ALA A 41 -17.88 -26.70 46.99
N ALA A 42 -18.56 -25.68 46.47
CA ALA A 42 -18.71 -25.54 45.03
C ALA A 42 -17.29 -25.41 44.45
N LYS A 43 -16.74 -26.51 43.92
CA LYS A 43 -15.61 -26.45 42.98
C LYS A 43 -16.07 -25.62 41.78
N LEU A 44 -15.84 -24.31 41.84
CA LEU A 44 -15.76 -23.47 40.66
C LEU A 44 -14.54 -23.96 39.89
N VAL A 45 -14.77 -24.92 39.00
CA VAL A 45 -13.87 -25.15 37.88
C VAL A 45 -13.96 -23.86 37.07
N VAL A 46 -12.98 -22.98 37.28
CA VAL A 46 -12.67 -21.94 36.31
C VAL A 46 -12.30 -22.70 35.05
N LEU A 47 -13.28 -22.90 34.16
CA LEU A 47 -13.02 -23.28 32.79
C LEU A 47 -12.12 -22.17 32.26
N ALA A 48 -10.82 -22.44 32.21
CA ALA A 48 -9.91 -21.63 31.44
C ALA A 48 -10.54 -21.54 30.05
N SER A 49 -10.99 -20.33 29.70
CA SER A 49 -11.45 -20.07 28.33
C SER A 49 -10.35 -20.61 27.43
N PRO A 50 -10.65 -21.55 26.51
CA PRO A 50 -9.63 -22.01 25.58
C PRO A 50 -9.05 -20.77 24.93
N SER A 51 -7.74 -20.58 25.05
CA SER A 51 -7.02 -19.55 24.32
C SER A 51 -7.50 -19.61 22.87
N PRO A 52 -7.89 -18.48 22.24
CA PRO A 52 -8.43 -18.52 20.89
C PRO A 52 -7.43 -19.26 20.01
N THR A 53 -7.82 -20.47 19.56
CA THR A 53 -7.03 -21.24 18.63
C THR A 53 -6.71 -20.33 17.45
N PRO A 54 -5.45 -20.21 17.01
CA PRO A 54 -5.13 -19.44 15.82
C PRO A 54 -6.06 -19.90 14.71
N ILE A 55 -6.88 -18.97 14.21
CA ILE A 55 -7.78 -19.28 13.10
C ILE A 55 -6.85 -19.66 11.95
N ALA A 56 -6.91 -20.92 11.52
CA ALA A 56 -6.17 -21.37 10.34
C ALA A 56 -6.51 -20.42 9.19
N ARG A 57 -5.50 -19.80 8.57
CA ARG A 57 -5.70 -18.84 7.48
C ARG A 57 -6.39 -19.57 6.33
N PRO A 58 -7.61 -19.18 5.94
CA PRO A 58 -8.38 -19.93 4.96
C PRO A 58 -7.88 -19.69 3.53
N VAL A 59 -7.12 -18.62 3.32
CA VAL A 59 -6.49 -18.25 2.06
C VAL A 59 -5.00 -18.01 2.29
N VAL A 60 -4.18 -18.41 1.33
CA VAL A 60 -2.74 -18.16 1.29
C VAL A 60 -2.34 -17.46 -0.01
N VAL A 61 -1.19 -16.81 0.00
CA VAL A 61 -0.52 -16.36 -1.22
C VAL A 61 0.27 -17.54 -1.76
N ALA A 62 -0.22 -18.19 -2.81
CA ALA A 62 0.39 -19.38 -3.40
C ALA A 62 1.60 -19.02 -4.29
N ALA A 63 1.54 -17.86 -4.93
CA ALA A 63 2.64 -17.30 -5.71
C ALA A 63 2.59 -15.77 -5.64
N LEU A 64 3.76 -15.15 -5.64
CA LEU A 64 3.94 -13.71 -5.68
C LEU A 64 5.07 -13.39 -6.65
N LYS A 65 4.86 -12.38 -7.50
CA LYS A 65 5.86 -11.84 -8.40
C LYS A 65 5.72 -10.32 -8.42
N VAL A 66 6.77 -9.62 -7.98
CA VAL A 66 6.91 -8.20 -8.26
C VAL A 66 7.27 -8.06 -9.73
N ARG A 67 6.52 -7.23 -10.45
CA ARG A 67 6.68 -7.04 -11.89
C ARG A 67 7.10 -5.62 -12.14
N ASP A 68 8.05 -5.46 -13.05
CA ASP A 68 8.13 -4.19 -13.73
C ASP A 68 6.98 -4.11 -14.75
N LEU A 69 6.14 -3.10 -14.59
CA LEU A 69 4.94 -2.90 -15.40
C LEU A 69 5.19 -1.83 -16.45
N ASP A 70 5.90 -0.77 -16.10
CA ASP A 70 6.27 0.27 -17.04
C ASP A 70 7.76 0.08 -17.36
N PRO A 71 8.12 -0.58 -18.49
CA PRO A 71 9.44 -1.20 -18.73
C PRO A 71 10.57 -0.19 -18.97
N GLY A 72 10.63 0.87 -18.17
CA GLY A 72 11.78 1.74 -18.06
C GLY A 72 12.71 1.20 -16.98
N ASP A 73 14.00 1.12 -17.30
CA ASP A 73 15.04 0.68 -16.38
C ASP A 73 15.43 1.80 -15.39
N THR A 74 14.44 2.43 -14.76
CA THR A 74 14.65 3.59 -13.90
C THR A 74 14.56 3.21 -12.42
N PHE A 75 15.65 3.43 -11.69
CA PHE A 75 15.77 3.08 -10.28
C PHE A 75 16.44 4.21 -9.50
N VAL A 76 15.99 4.44 -8.27
CA VAL A 76 16.61 5.38 -7.35
C VAL A 76 17.06 4.67 -6.09
N PHE A 77 18.29 4.96 -5.67
CA PHE A 77 18.86 4.43 -4.43
C PHE A 77 18.57 5.37 -3.25
N PRO A 78 18.41 4.84 -2.03
CA PRO A 78 18.19 5.68 -0.84
C PRO A 78 19.35 6.63 -0.51
N ALA A 79 20.56 6.28 -0.95
CA ALA A 79 21.79 7.04 -0.71
C ALA A 79 22.69 7.02 -1.97
N ALA A 80 23.80 7.76 -1.92
CA ALA A 80 24.80 7.71 -2.96
C ALA A 80 25.39 6.30 -3.08
N TYR A 81 25.07 5.64 -4.20
CA TYR A 81 25.57 4.34 -4.61
C TYR A 81 26.39 4.50 -5.89
N ARG A 82 27.59 3.92 -5.91
CA ARG A 82 28.44 3.87 -7.11
C ARG A 82 28.84 2.40 -7.30
N PRO A 83 28.24 1.66 -8.25
CA PRO A 83 28.64 0.29 -8.51
C PRO A 83 30.12 0.23 -8.88
N ASP A 84 30.78 -0.87 -8.52
CA ASP A 84 32.07 -1.17 -9.09
C ASP A 84 31.94 -1.57 -10.57
N ALA A 85 33.07 -1.68 -11.27
CA ALA A 85 33.07 -1.97 -12.71
C ALA A 85 32.47 -3.35 -13.04
N ALA A 86 32.58 -4.33 -12.14
CA ALA A 86 32.01 -5.65 -12.37
C ALA A 86 30.49 -5.63 -12.26
N THR A 87 29.97 -4.92 -11.26
CA THR A 87 28.54 -4.73 -11.02
C THR A 87 27.91 -3.90 -12.13
N LEU A 88 28.55 -2.80 -12.57
CA LEU A 88 28.03 -1.99 -13.67
C LEU A 88 27.96 -2.78 -14.98
N ARG A 89 28.99 -3.59 -15.29
CA ARG A 89 28.92 -4.50 -16.45
C ARG A 89 27.76 -5.48 -16.32
N LYS A 90 27.55 -6.06 -15.14
CA LYS A 90 26.45 -6.99 -14.93
C LYS A 90 25.08 -6.34 -15.08
N ILE A 91 24.93 -5.09 -14.64
CA ILE A 91 23.73 -4.28 -14.85
C ILE A 91 23.47 -4.11 -16.35
N ASN A 92 24.47 -3.71 -17.14
CA ASN A 92 24.33 -3.55 -18.59
C ASN A 92 24.01 -4.87 -19.30
N GLU A 93 24.70 -5.96 -18.93
CA GLU A 93 24.41 -7.30 -19.48
C GLU A 93 22.95 -7.75 -19.25
N LEU A 94 22.37 -7.45 -18.08
CA LEU A 94 20.99 -7.80 -17.78
C LEU A 94 19.97 -6.86 -18.45
N ARG A 95 20.35 -5.62 -18.77
CA ARG A 95 19.49 -4.70 -19.51
C ARG A 95 19.21 -5.20 -20.92
N ASP A 96 20.18 -5.86 -21.54
CA ASP A 96 20.02 -6.46 -22.86
C ASP A 96 19.39 -7.88 -22.80
N SER A 97 19.00 -8.34 -21.61
CA SER A 97 18.36 -9.65 -21.42
C SER A 97 16.96 -9.65 -22.02
N PRO A 98 16.53 -10.76 -22.66
CA PRO A 98 15.14 -10.91 -23.09
C PRO A 98 14.17 -11.09 -21.91
N ASP A 99 14.67 -11.40 -20.71
CA ASP A 99 13.87 -11.43 -19.49
C ASP A 99 13.91 -10.06 -18.80
N MET A 100 12.84 -9.29 -19.04
CA MET A 100 12.68 -7.92 -18.53
C MET A 100 12.71 -7.82 -17.01
N ASP A 101 12.48 -8.91 -16.27
CA ASP A 101 12.46 -8.88 -14.81
C ASP A 101 13.85 -9.04 -14.18
N GLU A 102 14.84 -9.61 -14.89
CA GLU A 102 16.16 -9.93 -14.31
C GLU A 102 16.90 -8.68 -13.84
N LEU A 103 16.87 -7.61 -14.65
CA LEU A 103 17.47 -6.34 -14.27
C LEU A 103 16.79 -5.75 -13.03
N ALA A 104 15.46 -5.69 -13.01
CA ALA A 104 14.71 -5.16 -11.88
C ALA A 104 14.98 -5.95 -10.59
N VAL A 105 15.06 -7.29 -10.68
CA VAL A 105 15.44 -8.15 -9.55
C VAL A 105 16.85 -7.81 -9.05
N LEU A 106 17.83 -7.67 -9.94
CA LEU A 106 19.18 -7.28 -9.55
C LEU A 106 19.18 -5.90 -8.89
N MET A 107 18.56 -4.90 -9.51
CA MET A 107 18.56 -3.52 -9.01
C MET A 107 17.92 -3.42 -7.62
N ARG A 108 16.79 -4.09 -7.39
CA ARG A 108 16.16 -4.17 -6.05
C ARG A 108 17.06 -4.87 -5.04
N SER A 109 17.77 -5.92 -5.43
CA SER A 109 18.74 -6.63 -4.56
C SER A 109 19.93 -5.75 -4.15
N LEU A 110 20.33 -4.81 -5.01
CA LEU A 110 21.35 -3.79 -4.72
C LEU A 110 20.80 -2.64 -3.86
N GLY A 111 19.48 -2.58 -3.64
CA GLY A 111 18.81 -1.54 -2.86
C GLY A 111 18.19 -0.42 -3.70
N GLY A 112 18.18 -0.55 -5.03
CA GLY A 112 17.42 0.32 -5.92
C GLY A 112 15.91 0.17 -5.69
N VAL A 113 15.17 1.25 -5.95
CA VAL A 113 13.73 1.32 -5.81
C VAL A 113 13.13 1.82 -7.11
N ASP A 114 12.10 1.14 -7.59
CA ASP A 114 11.36 1.47 -8.81
C ASP A 114 10.72 2.86 -8.71
N VAL A 115 10.63 3.53 -9.86
CA VAL A 115 10.18 4.92 -9.93
C VAL A 115 8.77 5.03 -10.49
N HIS A 116 7.95 5.87 -9.86
CA HIS A 116 6.56 6.19 -10.16
C HIS A 116 5.57 5.05 -10.03
N THR A 117 5.84 3.91 -10.63
CA THR A 117 4.93 2.78 -10.67
C THR A 117 5.60 1.51 -10.20
N LEU A 118 4.81 0.60 -9.62
CA LEU A 118 5.27 -0.75 -9.30
C LEU A 118 4.14 -1.74 -9.51
N GLY A 119 4.45 -2.85 -10.20
CA GLY A 119 3.54 -3.94 -10.38
C GLY A 119 3.72 -5.08 -9.40
N THR A 120 2.61 -5.73 -9.06
CA THR A 120 2.61 -6.96 -8.30
C THR A 120 1.56 -7.89 -8.86
N ARG A 121 2.01 -9.08 -9.27
CA ARG A 121 1.14 -10.21 -9.60
C ARG A 121 1.17 -11.19 -8.44
N PHE A 122 0.01 -11.57 -7.92
CA PHE A 122 -0.07 -12.60 -6.89
C PHE A 122 -1.25 -13.53 -7.11
N VAL A 123 -1.10 -14.75 -6.62
CA VAL A 123 -2.11 -15.80 -6.70
C VAL A 123 -2.61 -16.08 -5.30
N LEU A 124 -3.90 -15.86 -5.07
CA LEU A 124 -4.57 -16.27 -3.84
C LEU A 124 -5.17 -17.65 -4.04
N GLU A 125 -4.89 -18.57 -3.12
CA GLU A 125 -5.44 -19.93 -3.11
C GLU A 125 -6.28 -20.17 -1.86
N ASN A 126 -7.46 -20.74 -2.04
CA ASN A 126 -8.28 -21.21 -0.92
C ASN A 126 -7.81 -22.59 -0.43
N VAL A 127 -7.11 -22.62 0.70
CA VAL A 127 -6.64 -23.85 1.35
C VAL A 127 -7.64 -24.41 2.38
N SER A 128 -8.79 -23.75 2.54
CA SER A 128 -9.86 -24.25 3.38
C SER A 128 -10.72 -25.29 2.67
N LYS A 129 -11.43 -26.11 3.47
CA LYS A 129 -12.47 -27.03 2.98
C LYS A 129 -13.82 -26.34 2.71
N LEU A 130 -13.88 -25.02 2.83
CA LEU A 130 -15.09 -24.21 2.68
C LEU A 130 -14.83 -23.09 1.70
N ASP A 131 -15.89 -22.65 1.02
CA ASP A 131 -15.86 -21.47 0.18
C ASP A 131 -15.44 -20.23 0.97
N VAL A 132 -14.69 -19.36 0.31
CA VAL A 132 -14.23 -18.08 0.84
C VAL A 132 -14.56 -16.97 -0.15
N ARG A 133 -14.80 -15.76 0.35
CA ARG A 133 -15.01 -14.57 -0.47
C ARG A 133 -13.94 -13.54 -0.19
N ILE A 134 -13.30 -13.02 -1.23
CA ILE A 134 -12.46 -11.83 -1.14
C ILE A 134 -13.38 -10.63 -1.25
N LEU A 135 -13.53 -9.89 -0.15
CA LEU A 135 -14.48 -8.78 -0.05
C LEU A 135 -13.89 -7.46 -0.48
N ASP A 136 -12.59 -7.26 -0.25
CA ASP A 136 -11.91 -6.01 -0.49
C ASP A 136 -10.41 -6.23 -0.63
N LEU A 137 -9.74 -5.30 -1.30
CA LEU A 137 -8.29 -5.20 -1.38
C LEU A 137 -7.90 -3.74 -1.12
N ARG A 138 -7.06 -3.53 -0.10
CA ARG A 138 -6.60 -2.21 0.31
C ARG A 138 -5.09 -2.12 0.29
N VAL A 139 -4.57 -0.90 0.25
CA VAL A 139 -3.17 -0.63 0.50
C VAL A 139 -2.99 -0.02 1.88
N SER A 140 -2.02 -0.54 2.64
CA SER A 140 -1.47 0.12 3.81
C SER A 140 -0.09 0.65 3.44
N ALA A 141 0.04 1.97 3.31
CA ALA A 141 1.27 2.64 2.89
C ALA A 141 1.75 3.67 3.92
N ASP A 142 3.05 3.75 4.10
CA ASP A 142 3.73 4.87 4.76
C ASP A 142 4.57 5.62 3.71
N CYS A 143 4.23 6.88 3.47
CA CYS A 143 4.81 7.67 2.40
C CYS A 143 5.52 8.92 2.93
N ARG A 144 6.65 9.26 2.32
CA ARG A 144 7.51 10.42 2.63
C ARG A 144 8.05 11.05 1.35
N ALA A 145 8.96 12.03 1.47
CA ALA A 145 9.58 12.64 0.29
C ALA A 145 10.29 11.56 -0.58
N PRO A 146 10.32 11.72 -1.91
CA PRO A 146 11.07 10.84 -2.80
C PRO A 146 12.51 10.59 -2.33
N LEU A 147 13.04 9.43 -2.69
CA LEU A 147 14.47 9.15 -2.51
C LEU A 147 15.30 10.10 -3.36
N GLY A 148 16.48 10.48 -2.88
CA GLY A 148 17.38 11.44 -3.55
C GLY A 148 18.82 10.96 -3.66
N GLY A 149 19.05 9.64 -3.65
CA GLY A 149 20.38 9.06 -3.84
C GLY A 149 20.75 8.92 -5.31
N THR A 150 21.52 7.90 -5.63
CA THR A 150 21.91 7.64 -7.04
C THR A 150 20.70 7.30 -7.89
N VAL A 151 20.67 7.83 -9.11
CA VAL A 151 19.64 7.52 -10.10
C VAL A 151 20.24 6.72 -11.24
N PHE A 152 19.59 5.61 -11.58
CA PHE A 152 19.71 4.95 -12.87
C PHE A 152 18.52 5.41 -13.71
N TYR A 153 18.79 6.06 -14.84
CA TYR A 153 17.79 6.75 -15.65
C TYR A 153 17.71 6.16 -17.05
N SER A 154 16.59 5.51 -17.32
CA SER A 154 16.21 4.98 -18.62
C SER A 154 14.68 4.86 -18.63
N PRO A 155 13.96 5.98 -18.70
CA PRO A 155 12.51 5.97 -18.59
C PRO A 155 11.88 5.23 -19.78
N PRO A 156 10.66 4.69 -19.60
CA PRO A 156 9.99 3.93 -20.63
C PRO A 156 9.69 4.80 -21.86
N GLN A 157 9.82 4.22 -23.05
CA GLN A 157 9.56 4.90 -24.33
C GLN A 157 8.12 4.66 -24.86
N GLY A 158 7.24 4.15 -23.99
CA GLY A 158 5.84 3.86 -24.29
C GLY A 158 5.49 2.38 -24.13
N GLY A 159 4.22 2.13 -23.79
CA GLY A 159 3.63 0.80 -23.63
C GLY A 159 2.17 0.91 -23.18
N GLU A 160 1.34 -0.05 -23.57
CA GLU A 160 0.00 -0.21 -23.00
C GLU A 160 0.07 -1.26 -21.89
N LEU A 161 -0.43 -0.90 -20.71
CA LEU A 161 -0.46 -1.77 -19.55
C LEU A 161 -1.77 -2.55 -19.49
N LEU A 162 -1.66 -3.87 -19.34
CA LEU A 162 -2.77 -4.75 -18.98
C LEU A 162 -2.68 -5.01 -17.47
N VAL A 163 -3.33 -4.15 -16.69
CA VAL A 163 -3.48 -4.30 -15.24
C VAL A 163 -4.95 -4.32 -14.87
N ASP A 164 -5.31 -5.21 -13.94
CA ASP A 164 -6.70 -5.35 -13.51
C ASP A 164 -7.08 -4.27 -12.49
N LEU A 165 -6.14 -3.94 -11.60
CA LEU A 165 -6.34 -3.04 -10.47
C LEU A 165 -5.19 -2.04 -10.33
N SER A 166 -5.49 -0.81 -9.95
CA SER A 166 -4.49 0.20 -9.61
C SER A 166 -4.83 0.97 -8.35
N PHE A 167 -3.79 1.40 -7.65
CA PHE A 167 -3.86 2.28 -6.49
C PHE A 167 -3.01 3.52 -6.69
N ASP A 168 -3.58 4.69 -6.41
CA ASP A 168 -2.83 5.94 -6.24
C ASP A 168 -2.48 6.06 -4.75
N LEU A 169 -1.19 5.96 -4.43
CA LEU A 169 -0.72 6.03 -3.04
C LEU A 169 -0.64 7.47 -2.50
N ASP A 170 -0.76 8.47 -3.37
CA ASP A 170 -0.80 9.88 -2.97
C ASP A 170 -2.23 10.30 -2.56
N ALA A 171 -3.24 9.52 -2.94
CA ALA A 171 -4.61 9.69 -2.48
C ALA A 171 -4.72 9.48 -0.95
N ARG A 172 -5.56 10.28 -0.28
CA ARG A 172 -5.79 10.14 1.17
C ARG A 172 -6.35 8.77 1.56
N HIS A 173 -7.15 8.19 0.66
CA HIS A 173 -7.76 6.86 0.82
C HIS A 173 -7.60 6.11 -0.50
N PRO A 174 -6.47 5.43 -0.72
CA PRO A 174 -6.25 4.63 -1.92
C PRO A 174 -7.31 3.53 -2.01
N ILE A 175 -8.04 3.51 -3.12
CA ILE A 175 -9.03 2.47 -3.45
C ILE A 175 -8.59 1.72 -4.69
N PRO A 176 -8.90 0.41 -4.82
CA PRO A 176 -8.57 -0.37 -6.00
C PRO A 176 -9.45 0.07 -7.16
N ARG A 177 -8.87 0.71 -8.17
CA ARG A 177 -9.59 1.18 -9.37
C ARG A 177 -9.27 0.31 -10.55
N PHE A 178 -10.24 0.08 -11.44
CA PHE A 178 -9.95 -0.47 -12.75
C PHE A 178 -9.39 0.62 -13.66
N MET A 179 -8.53 0.20 -14.59
CA MET A 179 -8.08 1.06 -15.66
C MET A 179 -9.14 1.06 -16.76
N GLU A 180 -9.77 2.20 -17.00
CA GLU A 180 -10.64 2.42 -18.15
C GLU A 180 -9.79 2.84 -19.35
N LYS A 181 -10.35 2.69 -20.56
CA LYS A 181 -9.71 3.09 -21.83
C LYS A 181 -9.19 4.54 -21.83
N TYR A 182 -9.73 5.41 -20.98
CA TYR A 182 -9.40 6.84 -20.92
C TYR A 182 -8.97 7.31 -19.52
N GLY A 183 -8.54 6.40 -18.64
CA GLY A 183 -8.01 6.75 -17.32
C GLY A 183 -8.60 5.91 -16.18
N TRP A 184 -8.47 6.38 -14.95
CA TRP A 184 -8.91 5.67 -13.76
C TRP A 184 -10.42 5.78 -13.54
N SER A 185 -11.06 4.67 -13.17
CA SER A 185 -12.44 4.76 -12.68
C SER A 185 -12.53 5.51 -11.36
N GLU A 186 -13.62 6.22 -11.12
CA GLU A 186 -13.88 6.85 -9.81
C GLU A 186 -14.35 5.85 -8.75
N LYS A 187 -14.77 4.64 -9.16
CA LYS A 187 -15.34 3.62 -8.27
C LYS A 187 -14.31 2.54 -7.91
N SER A 188 -14.49 1.96 -6.72
CA SER A 188 -13.73 0.78 -6.34
C SER A 188 -14.18 -0.42 -7.18
N TRP A 189 -13.23 -1.27 -7.57
CA TRP A 189 -13.53 -2.53 -8.24
C TRP A 189 -14.46 -3.42 -7.40
N PHE A 190 -14.20 -3.48 -6.08
CA PHE A 190 -14.98 -4.27 -5.13
C PHE A 190 -16.37 -3.70 -4.84
N ASP A 191 -16.71 -2.48 -5.30
CA ASP A 191 -18.09 -1.97 -5.23
C ASP A 191 -19.02 -2.70 -6.20
N THR A 192 -18.44 -3.35 -7.23
CA THR A 192 -19.20 -4.03 -8.30
C THR A 192 -18.86 -5.51 -8.43
N GLN A 193 -17.75 -5.95 -7.85
CA GLN A 193 -17.23 -7.31 -7.96
C GLN A 193 -16.93 -7.91 -6.58
N THR A 194 -17.04 -9.23 -6.49
CA THR A 194 -16.58 -10.00 -5.33
C THR A 194 -16.03 -11.30 -5.85
N VAL A 195 -14.87 -11.74 -5.35
CA VAL A 195 -14.27 -13.01 -5.77
C VAL A 195 -14.72 -14.11 -4.81
N LEU A 196 -15.34 -15.16 -5.34
CA LEU A 196 -15.65 -16.39 -4.60
C LEU A 196 -14.64 -17.46 -5.00
N LEU A 197 -14.01 -18.11 -4.03
CA LEU A 197 -13.09 -19.23 -4.26
C LEU A 197 -13.62 -20.49 -3.60
N ALA A 198 -13.87 -21.52 -4.39
CA ALA A 198 -14.11 -22.88 -3.92
C ALA A 198 -12.83 -23.48 -3.31
N PRO A 199 -12.92 -24.59 -2.56
CA PRO A 199 -11.74 -25.28 -2.03
C PRO A 199 -10.74 -25.66 -3.13
N GLY A 200 -9.48 -25.22 -2.98
CA GLY A 200 -8.40 -25.44 -3.95
C GLY A 200 -8.45 -24.52 -5.18
N GLU A 201 -9.43 -23.61 -5.27
CA GLU A 201 -9.50 -22.64 -6.35
C GLU A 201 -8.48 -21.50 -6.14
N GLN A 202 -7.97 -20.99 -7.26
CA GLN A 202 -6.99 -19.92 -7.31
C GLN A 202 -7.55 -18.71 -8.06
N GLN A 203 -7.21 -17.52 -7.59
CA GLN A 203 -7.43 -16.26 -8.30
C GLN A 203 -6.12 -15.51 -8.43
N VAL A 204 -5.83 -15.07 -9.66
CA VAL A 204 -4.70 -14.20 -9.97
C VAL A 204 -5.15 -12.75 -9.87
N PHE A 205 -4.35 -11.90 -9.24
CA PHE A 205 -4.52 -10.45 -9.24
C PHE A 205 -3.28 -9.81 -9.85
N ASP A 206 -3.49 -8.93 -10.83
CA ASP A 206 -2.49 -7.99 -11.33
C ASP A 206 -2.80 -6.60 -10.78
N VAL A 207 -1.92 -6.13 -9.89
CA VAL A 207 -2.05 -4.84 -9.21
C VAL A 207 -0.91 -3.92 -9.62
N GLN A 208 -1.25 -2.69 -9.92
CA GLN A 208 -0.30 -1.58 -10.05
C GLN A 208 -0.48 -0.61 -8.88
N VAL A 209 0.60 0.02 -8.47
CA VAL A 209 0.55 1.21 -7.62
C VAL A 209 1.24 2.37 -8.31
N GLU A 210 0.81 3.59 -8.01
CA GLU A 210 1.40 4.83 -8.53
C GLU A 210 1.65 5.82 -7.39
N THR A 211 2.75 6.57 -7.49
CA THR A 211 3.07 7.64 -6.53
C THR A 211 4.11 8.64 -7.07
N GLY A 212 4.03 9.88 -6.59
CA GLY A 212 5.08 10.89 -6.67
C GLY A 212 5.96 10.96 -5.42
N ARG A 213 5.86 10.00 -4.50
CA ARG A 213 6.49 9.99 -3.17
C ARG A 213 7.26 8.69 -2.95
N TYR A 214 8.13 8.64 -1.94
CA TYR A 214 8.67 7.34 -1.50
C TYR A 214 7.68 6.68 -0.56
N CYS A 215 7.22 5.50 -0.91
CA CYS A 215 6.24 4.74 -0.13
C CYS A 215 6.75 3.33 0.16
N GLU A 216 6.57 2.91 1.41
CA GLU A 216 6.68 1.52 1.84
C GLU A 216 5.26 1.01 2.08
N TYR A 217 4.84 -0.03 1.35
CA TYR A 217 3.44 -0.45 1.38
C TYR A 217 3.25 -1.96 1.42
N ARG A 218 2.08 -2.37 1.90
CA ARG A 218 1.57 -3.75 1.85
C ARG A 218 0.16 -3.77 1.29
N LEU A 219 -0.15 -4.84 0.58
CA LEU A 219 -1.51 -5.12 0.13
C LEU A 219 -2.23 -5.90 1.23
N VAL A 220 -3.51 -5.59 1.42
CA VAL A 220 -4.32 -6.10 2.52
C VAL A 220 -5.67 -6.55 1.98
N ALA A 221 -5.90 -7.86 1.93
CA ALA A 221 -7.16 -8.44 1.49
C ALA A 221 -8.05 -8.79 2.69
N ASP A 222 -9.34 -8.44 2.61
CA ASP A 222 -10.33 -8.89 3.58
C ASP A 222 -11.03 -10.14 3.07
N VAL A 223 -10.84 -11.26 3.78
CA VAL A 223 -11.33 -12.58 3.38
C VAL A 223 -12.45 -13.02 4.30
N LEU A 224 -13.65 -13.21 3.75
CA LEU A 224 -14.81 -13.73 4.47
C LEU A 224 -14.88 -15.25 4.31
N GLN A 225 -14.93 -15.94 5.45
CA GLN A 225 -15.33 -17.34 5.51
C GLN A 225 -16.48 -17.49 6.52
N ARG A 226 -17.61 -18.02 6.03
CA ARG A 226 -18.87 -18.08 6.79
C ARG A 226 -19.31 -16.67 7.25
N GLN A 227 -19.11 -16.35 8.53
CA GLN A 227 -19.48 -15.08 9.17
C GLN A 227 -18.26 -14.37 9.79
N LYS A 228 -17.05 -14.83 9.51
CA LYS A 228 -15.81 -14.26 10.05
C LYS A 228 -14.98 -13.70 8.92
N THR A 229 -14.62 -12.43 9.05
CA THR A 229 -13.63 -11.79 8.18
C THR A 229 -12.24 -11.95 8.80
N VAL A 230 -11.29 -12.37 7.98
CA VAL A 230 -9.88 -12.49 8.31
C VAL A 230 -9.10 -11.61 7.35
N THR A 231 -8.14 -10.86 7.87
CA THR A 231 -7.26 -10.04 7.06
C THR A 231 -6.04 -10.85 6.60
N LEU A 232 -5.78 -10.83 5.30
CA LEU A 232 -4.57 -11.38 4.69
C LEU A 232 -3.67 -10.24 4.26
N THR A 233 -2.44 -10.23 4.77
CA THR A 233 -1.39 -9.31 4.31
C THR A 233 -0.60 -9.98 3.20
N ILE A 234 -0.38 -9.24 2.13
CA ILE A 234 0.43 -9.60 0.95
C ILE A 234 1.60 -8.62 0.91
N ASP A 235 2.81 -9.15 0.98
CA ASP A 235 4.05 -8.40 1.08
C ASP A 235 5.20 -9.13 0.34
N ASP A 236 6.39 -8.53 0.33
CA ASP A 236 7.58 -9.04 -0.34
C ASP A 236 8.40 -9.90 0.64
N ASP A 237 7.97 -11.15 0.85
CA ASP A 237 8.58 -12.10 1.78
C ASP A 237 8.79 -11.53 3.20
N GLY A 238 7.77 -10.82 3.71
CA GLY A 238 7.77 -10.17 5.03
C GLY A 238 8.24 -8.71 5.03
N ALA A 239 8.88 -8.25 3.95
CA ALA A 239 9.24 -6.84 3.76
C ALA A 239 8.10 -6.08 3.04
N PRO A 240 7.90 -4.77 3.31
CA PRO A 240 6.99 -3.98 2.49
C PRO A 240 7.54 -3.83 1.06
N PHE A 241 6.64 -3.71 0.09
CA PHE A 241 6.98 -3.23 -1.23
C PHE A 241 7.47 -1.77 -1.14
N ARG A 242 8.32 -1.37 -2.08
CA ARG A 242 8.94 -0.04 -2.10
C ARG A 242 8.81 0.56 -3.49
N VAL A 243 8.35 1.80 -3.56
CA VAL A 243 8.26 2.59 -4.79
C VAL A 243 8.59 4.04 -4.44
N THR A 244 9.19 4.79 -5.37
CA THR A 244 9.53 6.20 -5.17
C THR A 244 9.06 7.09 -6.31
N GLY A 245 8.75 8.35 -6.04
CA GLY A 245 8.73 9.37 -7.07
C GLY A 245 10.13 9.65 -7.62
N MET A 246 10.20 10.28 -8.79
CA MET A 246 11.45 10.73 -9.41
C MET A 246 12.02 11.95 -8.67
N PRO A 247 13.28 11.91 -8.19
CA PRO A 247 13.97 13.11 -7.73
C PRO A 247 14.46 13.97 -8.91
N PRO A 248 14.76 15.27 -8.69
CA PRO A 248 15.42 16.08 -9.70
C PRO A 248 16.78 15.48 -10.10
N LEU A 249 16.94 15.05 -11.35
CA LEU A 249 18.17 14.37 -11.80
C LEU A 249 19.43 15.19 -11.58
N ARG A 250 19.36 16.52 -11.75
CA ARG A 250 20.50 17.44 -11.57
C ARG A 250 20.98 17.57 -10.13
N GLU A 251 20.15 17.16 -9.17
CA GLU A 251 20.46 17.20 -7.74
C GLU A 251 20.94 15.83 -7.22
N ALA A 252 20.90 14.79 -8.06
CA ALA A 252 21.34 13.46 -7.68
C ALA A 252 22.84 13.44 -7.35
N PRO A 253 23.27 12.77 -6.26
CA PRO A 253 24.70 12.59 -5.94
C PRO A 253 25.50 11.81 -7.00
N ALA A 254 24.82 11.00 -7.82
CA ALA A 254 25.34 10.32 -8.99
C ALA A 254 24.17 9.97 -9.93
N LEU A 255 24.42 10.01 -11.24
CA LEU A 255 23.46 9.67 -12.27
C LEU A 255 24.12 8.72 -13.27
N TYR A 256 23.43 7.62 -13.56
CA TYR A 256 23.76 6.69 -14.62
C TYR A 256 22.64 6.75 -15.63
N ALA A 257 22.88 7.33 -16.80
CA ALA A 257 21.90 7.36 -17.87
C ALA A 257 22.19 6.23 -18.86
N ALA A 258 21.16 5.71 -19.53
CA ALA A 258 21.26 4.68 -20.57
C ALA A 258 20.40 5.04 -21.79
N SER A 259 20.49 4.23 -22.85
CA SER A 259 19.76 4.41 -24.12
C SER A 259 19.99 5.83 -24.68
N ILE A 260 18.98 6.38 -25.35
CA ILE A 260 18.98 7.74 -25.88
C ILE A 260 19.26 8.80 -24.80
N PHE A 261 19.07 8.47 -23.52
CA PHE A 261 19.31 9.38 -22.39
C PHE A 261 20.79 9.52 -22.04
N ASN A 262 21.66 8.70 -22.61
CA ASN A 262 23.10 8.85 -22.51
C ASN A 262 23.71 9.17 -23.88
N PRO A 263 24.09 10.42 -24.15
CA PRO A 263 24.63 10.81 -25.46
C PRO A 263 26.02 10.22 -25.76
N ASP A 264 26.73 9.71 -24.75
CA ASP A 264 28.09 9.18 -24.92
C ASP A 264 28.08 7.69 -25.30
N THR A 265 27.15 6.91 -24.71
CA THR A 265 27.04 5.46 -24.97
C THR A 265 25.88 5.10 -25.87
N CYS A 266 24.80 5.89 -25.86
CA CYS A 266 23.54 5.66 -26.55
C CYS A 266 22.83 4.33 -26.25
N ASP A 267 23.32 3.59 -25.26
CA ASP A 267 22.86 2.24 -24.98
C ASP A 267 23.09 1.90 -23.50
N ASP A 268 24.33 1.64 -23.11
CA ASP A 268 24.70 1.21 -21.77
C ASP A 268 24.45 2.27 -20.69
N PHE A 269 24.14 1.81 -19.46
CA PHE A 269 24.29 2.68 -18.29
C PHE A 269 25.76 3.07 -18.14
N ALA A 270 25.98 4.37 -18.17
CA ALA A 270 27.27 4.98 -17.87
C ALA A 270 27.07 6.24 -17.03
N PRO A 271 28.06 6.57 -16.18
CA PRO A 271 27.97 7.74 -15.34
C PRO A 271 27.93 9.01 -16.21
N VAL A 272 27.01 9.90 -15.89
CA VAL A 272 26.93 11.25 -16.44
C VAL A 272 27.02 12.24 -15.28
N ASP A 273 27.46 13.46 -15.55
CA ASP A 273 27.58 14.50 -14.52
C ASP A 273 26.20 15.14 -14.25
N PRO A 274 25.60 14.92 -13.05
CA PRO A 274 24.23 15.37 -12.78
C PRO A 274 24.02 16.88 -12.97
N PRO A 275 24.88 17.79 -12.46
CA PRO A 275 24.69 19.23 -12.62
C PRO A 275 24.64 19.73 -14.07
N THR A 276 25.26 19.00 -15.00
CA THR A 276 25.33 19.37 -16.42
C THR A 276 24.37 18.55 -17.29
N TYR A 277 23.67 17.58 -16.70
CA TYR A 277 22.76 16.70 -17.42
C TYR A 277 21.55 17.45 -17.99
N ASP A 278 21.27 17.24 -19.27
CA ASP A 278 20.19 17.90 -20.01
C ASP A 278 19.45 16.89 -20.90
N GLU A 279 18.25 16.52 -20.48
CA GLU A 279 17.35 15.59 -21.16
C GLU A 279 16.84 16.11 -22.52
N VAL A 280 17.05 17.39 -22.84
CA VAL A 280 16.52 18.01 -24.07
C VAL A 280 17.52 17.93 -25.23
N ASN A 281 18.81 17.69 -24.95
CA ASN A 281 19.89 17.66 -25.95
C ASN A 281 20.46 16.25 -26.16
N LEU A 282 19.59 15.26 -26.23
CA LEU A 282 19.94 13.87 -26.48
C LEU A 282 20.39 13.70 -27.94
N ARG A 283 21.54 13.07 -28.16
CA ARG A 283 22.12 12.84 -29.49
C ARG A 283 22.53 11.38 -29.62
N CYS A 284 21.51 10.57 -29.91
CA CYS A 284 21.56 9.19 -30.34
C CYS A 284 20.57 9.09 -31.52
#